data_AF-A0A2E8PZC3-F1
#
_entry.id   AF-A0A2E8PZC3-F1
#
_cell.length_a   1.000
_cell.length_b   1.000
_cell.length_c   1.000
_cell.angle_alpha   90.00
_cell.angle_beta   90.00
_cell.angle_gamma   90.00
#
_symmetry.space_group_name_H-M   'P 1'
#
loop_
_entity.id
_entity.type
_entity.pdbx_description
1 polymer ?
#
loop_
_entity_poly.entity_id
_entity_poly.type
_entity_poly.pdbx_seq_one_letter_code
_entity_poly.pdbx_strand_id
1 'polypeptide(L)'
;MKNKTPLFLIGGLLFVLVVILFYVMQPGGDYAEGPDLETINQEEQALLDNMSDEERSRLKEEALLMFDQPGYLSFEEIMAGARNGKVKLVSELWKLRRRCPPELSPEECNLRIKIFLREKFQPGGEKLARLFAYYIRYETHMRSEKPPEGLSPEEQYKWIKDQRRKVMGEEAASLIYGYEEARVDFRGKFQSFMEDTKGMSADERIQKYEQFRKEHYGNYYDTIKEREPKFNTYDVEMTLREDQLSGMNAQERDAKVREMRVSYFGEEAAKRMEAVDQQIEEEQQRSAAYEDAKAKLLEANPSASATEKEAMLAQLRKEYFSAEEAEAMARREKMQQEMEQLKNK
;
A
#
# COMPACT_ATOMS: atom_id res chain seq x y z
N MET A 1 3.44 -65.32 32.31
CA MET A 1 3.48 -64.71 30.97
C MET A 1 2.37 -63.68 30.86
N LYS A 2 2.69 -62.38 30.96
CA LYS A 2 1.73 -61.29 30.69
C LYS A 2 2.40 -60.35 29.69
N ASN A 3 1.94 -60.42 28.45
CA ASN A 3 2.39 -59.56 27.35
C ASN A 3 2.01 -58.11 27.66
N LYS A 4 3.03 -57.24 27.72
CA LYS A 4 2.85 -55.80 27.69
C LYS A 4 2.91 -55.36 26.24
N THR A 5 1.77 -55.13 25.63
CA THR A 5 1.68 -54.42 24.36
C THR A 5 2.06 -52.94 24.62
N PRO A 6 2.99 -52.34 23.87
CA PRO A 6 3.39 -50.96 24.11
C PRO A 6 2.24 -50.00 23.75
N LEU A 7 1.83 -49.20 24.73
CA LEU A 7 0.75 -48.20 24.68
C LEU A 7 0.92 -47.14 23.57
N PHE A 8 2.10 -47.06 22.95
CA PHE A 8 2.44 -46.07 21.92
C PHE A 8 1.82 -46.35 20.55
N LEU A 9 1.41 -47.59 20.25
CA LEU A 9 0.76 -47.92 18.96
C LEU A 9 -0.71 -47.50 18.89
N ILE A 10 -1.39 -47.39 20.04
CA ILE A 10 -2.81 -47.01 20.10
C ILE A 10 -2.97 -45.49 20.01
N GLY A 11 -2.05 -44.72 20.60
CA GLY A 11 -2.07 -43.25 20.55
C GLY A 11 -1.80 -42.66 19.15
N GLY A 12 -0.86 -43.26 18.40
CA GLY A 12 -0.56 -42.82 17.03
C GLY A 12 -1.71 -43.09 16.05
N LEU A 13 -2.39 -44.23 16.18
CA LEU A 13 -3.51 -44.57 15.31
C LEU A 13 -4.73 -43.70 15.59
N LEU A 14 -4.98 -43.33 16.87
CA LEU A 14 -6.05 -42.41 17.26
C LEU A 14 -5.79 -40.98 16.81
N PHE A 15 -4.54 -40.52 16.83
CA PHE A 15 -4.18 -39.19 16.32
C PHE A 15 -4.34 -39.11 14.80
N VAL A 16 -3.93 -40.14 14.05
CA VAL A 16 -4.14 -40.21 12.60
C VAL A 16 -5.63 -40.30 12.26
N LEU A 17 -6.42 -41.06 13.03
CA LEU A 17 -7.88 -41.12 12.84
C LEU A 17 -8.57 -39.80 13.16
N VAL A 18 -8.13 -39.07 14.18
CA VAL A 18 -8.64 -37.72 14.52
C VAL A 18 -8.24 -36.71 13.46
N VAL A 19 -7.02 -36.75 12.91
CA VAL A 19 -6.58 -35.86 11.82
C VAL A 19 -7.32 -36.19 10.51
N ILE A 20 -7.54 -37.47 10.20
CA ILE A 20 -8.33 -37.89 9.04
C ILE A 20 -9.80 -37.53 9.24
N LEU A 21 -10.39 -37.72 10.43
CA LEU A 21 -11.74 -37.25 10.74
C LEU A 21 -11.82 -35.72 10.71
N PHE A 22 -10.78 -34.99 11.10
CA PHE A 22 -10.74 -33.54 10.98
C PHE A 22 -10.67 -33.08 9.52
N TYR A 23 -9.98 -33.83 8.64
CA TYR A 23 -9.93 -33.55 7.20
C TYR A 23 -11.17 -34.03 6.42
N VAL A 24 -11.82 -35.11 6.87
CA VAL A 24 -13.00 -35.73 6.22
C VAL A 24 -14.31 -35.17 6.79
N MET A 25 -14.31 -34.67 8.03
CA MET A 25 -15.38 -33.86 8.63
C MET A 25 -15.06 -32.36 8.64
N GLN A 26 -14.08 -31.89 7.84
CA GLN A 26 -14.27 -30.54 7.32
C GLN A 26 -15.53 -30.62 6.47
N PRO A 27 -16.62 -29.91 6.83
CA PRO A 27 -17.72 -29.76 5.89
C PRO A 27 -17.07 -29.23 4.62
N GLY A 28 -17.23 -29.94 3.50
CA GLY A 28 -16.84 -29.41 2.19
C GLY A 28 -17.47 -28.04 2.11
N GLY A 29 -16.63 -27.00 2.21
CA GLY A 29 -17.03 -25.73 2.78
C GLY A 29 -18.26 -25.17 2.09
N ASP A 30 -19.43 -25.39 2.69
CA ASP A 30 -20.59 -24.54 2.50
C ASP A 30 -20.16 -23.17 2.98
N TYR A 31 -19.68 -22.39 2.02
CA TYR A 31 -19.37 -20.98 2.17
C TYR A 31 -20.59 -20.36 2.83
N ALA A 32 -20.44 -19.89 4.06
CA ALA A 32 -21.51 -19.20 4.77
C ALA A 32 -22.01 -18.09 3.86
N GLU A 33 -23.21 -18.29 3.29
CA GLU A 33 -23.78 -17.36 2.35
C GLU A 33 -23.95 -16.03 3.06
N GLY A 34 -23.26 -15.01 2.57
CA GLY A 34 -23.50 -13.64 3.00
C GLY A 34 -25.00 -13.34 2.90
N PRO A 35 -25.58 -12.58 3.85
CA PRO A 35 -26.95 -12.74 4.33
C PRO A 35 -28.09 -12.41 3.35
N ASP A 36 -27.83 -12.18 2.06
CA ASP A 36 -28.86 -11.82 1.08
C ASP A 36 -28.35 -11.96 -0.38
N LEU A 37 -27.50 -12.95 -0.68
CA LEU A 37 -27.08 -13.22 -2.08
C LEU A 37 -28.12 -13.98 -2.90
N GLU A 38 -28.97 -14.76 -2.23
CA GLU A 38 -30.01 -15.56 -2.89
C GLU A 38 -30.93 -14.66 -3.72
N THR A 39 -31.33 -13.50 -3.23
CA THR A 39 -32.16 -12.51 -3.95
C THR A 39 -31.48 -11.93 -5.20
N ILE A 40 -30.20 -11.57 -5.13
CA ILE A 40 -29.46 -11.04 -6.30
C ILE A 40 -29.27 -12.14 -7.36
N ASN A 41 -28.93 -13.35 -6.92
CA ASN A 41 -28.83 -14.49 -7.82
C ASN A 41 -30.21 -14.84 -8.40
N GLN A 42 -31.30 -14.68 -7.65
CA GLN A 42 -32.66 -14.91 -8.14
C GLN A 42 -33.09 -13.90 -9.20
N GLU A 43 -32.79 -12.61 -9.07
CA GLU A 43 -33.12 -11.62 -10.10
C GLU A 43 -32.32 -11.82 -11.39
N GLU A 44 -31.02 -12.09 -11.26
CA GLU A 44 -30.17 -12.43 -12.41
C GLU A 44 -30.62 -13.74 -13.07
N GLN A 45 -30.88 -14.76 -12.26
CA GLN A 45 -31.34 -16.05 -12.75
C GLN A 45 -32.72 -15.94 -13.40
N ALA A 46 -33.65 -15.18 -12.82
CA ALA A 46 -34.95 -14.91 -13.43
C ALA A 46 -34.81 -14.17 -14.76
N LEU A 47 -33.88 -13.23 -14.87
CA LEU A 47 -33.60 -12.54 -16.14
C LEU A 47 -33.07 -13.53 -17.19
N LEU A 48 -32.16 -14.42 -16.82
CA LEU A 48 -31.64 -15.47 -17.70
C LEU A 48 -32.70 -16.53 -18.03
N ASP A 49 -33.57 -16.88 -17.10
CA ASP A 49 -34.63 -17.90 -17.29
C ASP A 49 -35.78 -17.40 -18.16
N ASN A 50 -36.00 -16.08 -18.21
CA ASN A 50 -36.94 -15.45 -19.12
C ASN A 50 -36.41 -15.30 -20.56
N MET A 51 -35.13 -15.59 -20.80
CA MET A 51 -34.53 -15.57 -22.14
C MET A 51 -34.68 -16.94 -22.82
N SER A 52 -34.89 -16.94 -24.14
CA SER A 52 -34.81 -18.17 -24.93
C SER A 52 -33.40 -18.77 -24.89
N ASP A 53 -33.28 -20.08 -25.17
CA ASP A 53 -31.98 -20.77 -25.24
C ASP A 53 -31.03 -20.12 -26.27
N GLU A 54 -31.58 -19.62 -27.38
CA GLU A 54 -30.84 -18.93 -28.42
C GLU A 54 -30.32 -17.58 -27.95
N GLU A 55 -31.11 -16.81 -27.20
CA GLU A 55 -30.69 -15.55 -26.59
C GLU A 55 -29.63 -15.77 -25.52
N ARG A 56 -29.79 -16.77 -24.65
CA ARG A 56 -28.79 -17.14 -23.65
C ARG A 56 -27.47 -17.55 -24.30
N SER A 57 -27.53 -18.36 -25.35
CA SER A 57 -26.33 -18.81 -26.07
C SER A 57 -25.57 -17.66 -26.71
N ARG A 58 -26.29 -16.73 -27.37
CA ARG A 58 -25.69 -15.51 -27.93
C ARG A 58 -25.04 -14.65 -26.85
N LEU A 59 -25.71 -14.45 -25.72
CA LEU A 59 -25.17 -13.65 -24.61
C LEU A 59 -23.87 -14.25 -24.04
N LYS A 60 -23.80 -15.59 -23.95
CA LYS A 60 -22.57 -16.30 -23.54
C LYS A 60 -21.44 -16.09 -24.54
N GLU A 61 -21.71 -16.25 -25.82
CA GLU A 61 -20.73 -16.04 -26.88
C GLU A 61 -20.21 -14.60 -26.88
N GLU A 62 -21.10 -13.61 -26.78
CA GLU A 62 -20.74 -12.20 -26.65
C GLU A 62 -19.84 -11.94 -25.45
N ALA A 63 -20.17 -12.51 -24.28
CA ALA A 63 -19.38 -12.34 -23.07
C ALA A 63 -17.96 -12.92 -23.22
N LEU A 64 -17.83 -14.11 -23.81
CA LEU A 64 -16.53 -14.72 -24.09
C LEU A 64 -15.73 -13.90 -25.11
N LEU A 65 -16.34 -13.46 -26.21
CA LEU A 65 -15.67 -12.63 -27.22
C LEU A 65 -15.20 -11.29 -26.65
N MET A 66 -15.95 -10.70 -25.73
CA MET A 66 -15.63 -9.40 -25.15
C MET A 66 -14.46 -9.46 -24.16
N PHE A 67 -14.38 -10.52 -23.36
CA PHE A 67 -13.45 -10.56 -22.23
C PHE A 67 -12.35 -11.60 -22.34
N ASP A 68 -12.47 -12.63 -23.18
CA ASP A 68 -11.44 -13.65 -23.30
C ASP A 68 -10.19 -13.10 -23.98
N GLN A 69 -9.05 -13.30 -23.33
CA GLN A 69 -7.75 -12.76 -23.66
C GLN A 69 -6.69 -13.78 -23.22
N PRO A 70 -5.54 -13.84 -23.90
CA PRO A 70 -4.45 -14.70 -23.46
C PRO A 70 -3.90 -14.25 -22.09
N GLY A 71 -3.40 -15.20 -21.32
CA GLY A 71 -2.67 -14.91 -20.07
C GLY A 71 -3.52 -14.78 -18.81
N TYR A 72 -4.77 -15.26 -18.81
CA TYR A 72 -5.52 -15.41 -17.57
C TYR A 72 -4.88 -16.45 -16.64
N LEU A 73 -4.82 -16.11 -15.36
CA LEU A 73 -4.54 -17.05 -14.29
C LEU A 73 -5.69 -18.06 -14.17
N SER A 74 -5.40 -19.29 -13.75
CA SER A 74 -6.43 -20.25 -13.36
C SER A 74 -7.22 -19.76 -12.14
N PHE A 75 -8.41 -20.34 -11.92
CA PHE A 75 -9.22 -20.06 -10.74
C PHE A 75 -8.41 -20.19 -9.43
N GLU A 76 -7.65 -21.27 -9.28
CA GLU A 76 -6.85 -21.53 -8.08
C GLU A 76 -5.75 -20.48 -7.90
N GLU A 77 -5.08 -20.06 -8.98
CA GLU A 77 -4.08 -18.99 -8.94
C GLU A 77 -4.70 -17.64 -8.59
N ILE A 78 -5.90 -17.33 -9.09
CA ILE A 78 -6.65 -16.12 -8.72
C ILE A 78 -6.96 -16.13 -7.22
N MET A 79 -7.50 -17.24 -6.72
CA MET A 79 -7.90 -17.36 -5.31
C MET A 79 -6.69 -17.35 -4.37
N ALA A 80 -5.61 -18.07 -4.71
CA ALA A 80 -4.35 -18.00 -3.97
C ALA A 80 -3.75 -16.59 -4.01
N GLY A 81 -3.79 -15.94 -5.18
CA GLY A 81 -3.36 -14.57 -5.38
C GLY A 81 -4.15 -13.55 -4.57
N ALA A 82 -5.46 -13.74 -4.41
CA ALA A 82 -6.30 -12.88 -3.58
C ALA A 82 -5.95 -13.03 -2.09
N ARG A 83 -5.73 -14.27 -1.62
CA ARG A 83 -5.36 -14.57 -0.22
C ARG A 83 -4.00 -14.01 0.19
N ASN A 84 -3.07 -13.84 -0.73
CA ASN A 84 -1.73 -13.29 -0.47
C ASN A 84 -1.50 -11.90 -1.07
N GLY A 85 -2.51 -11.30 -1.72
CA GLY A 85 -2.47 -9.95 -2.28
C GLY A 85 -1.73 -9.80 -3.61
N LYS A 86 -1.26 -10.90 -4.22
CA LYS A 86 -0.70 -10.88 -5.59
C LYS A 86 -1.77 -10.47 -6.61
N VAL A 87 -3.01 -10.90 -6.40
CA VAL A 87 -4.19 -10.51 -7.20
C VAL A 87 -5.09 -9.60 -6.37
N LYS A 88 -5.50 -8.47 -6.96
CA LYS A 88 -6.48 -7.55 -6.35
C LYS A 88 -7.80 -7.69 -7.11
N LEU A 89 -8.75 -8.43 -6.56
CA LEU A 89 -10.02 -8.77 -7.24
C LEU A 89 -10.77 -7.54 -7.75
N VAL A 90 -10.82 -6.46 -6.95
CA VAL A 90 -11.41 -5.18 -7.36
C VAL A 90 -10.74 -4.65 -8.63
N SER A 91 -9.42 -4.63 -8.68
CA SER A 91 -8.67 -4.15 -9.85
C SER A 91 -8.92 -5.01 -11.10
N GLU A 92 -9.06 -6.33 -10.94
CA GLU A 92 -9.41 -7.23 -12.05
C GLU A 92 -10.84 -6.97 -12.57
N LEU A 93 -11.80 -6.75 -11.68
CA LEU A 93 -13.16 -6.33 -12.08
C LEU A 93 -13.13 -5.00 -12.86
N TRP A 94 -12.39 -4.00 -12.40
CA TRP A 94 -12.26 -2.72 -13.12
C TRP A 94 -11.56 -2.86 -14.48
N LYS A 95 -10.65 -3.82 -14.67
CA LYS A 95 -10.09 -4.13 -15.99
C LYS A 95 -11.16 -4.70 -16.92
N LEU A 96 -12.03 -5.58 -16.42
CA LEU A 96 -13.13 -6.14 -17.20
C LEU A 96 -14.16 -5.07 -17.57
N ARG A 97 -14.62 -4.25 -16.61
CA ARG A 97 -15.57 -3.15 -16.88
C ARG A 97 -15.08 -2.16 -17.94
N ARG A 98 -13.78 -1.86 -17.97
CA ARG A 98 -13.18 -0.95 -18.98
C ARG A 98 -13.23 -1.50 -20.42
N ARG A 99 -13.56 -2.77 -20.61
CA ARG A 99 -13.74 -3.39 -21.93
C ARG A 99 -15.20 -3.37 -22.40
N CYS A 100 -16.13 -3.01 -21.53
CA CYS A 100 -17.52 -2.88 -21.93
C CYS A 100 -17.70 -1.70 -22.90
N PRO A 101 -18.37 -1.90 -24.04
CA PRO A 101 -18.74 -0.83 -24.96
C PRO A 101 -19.54 0.28 -24.25
N PRO A 102 -19.40 1.55 -24.66
CA PRO A 102 -20.09 2.68 -24.03
C PRO A 102 -21.62 2.62 -24.20
N GLU A 103 -22.13 1.82 -25.14
CA GLU A 103 -23.56 1.62 -25.38
C GLU A 103 -24.21 0.68 -24.35
N LEU A 104 -23.41 -0.13 -23.63
CA LEU A 104 -23.93 -1.01 -22.58
C LEU A 104 -24.13 -0.25 -21.27
N SER A 105 -25.28 -0.47 -20.63
CA SER A 105 -25.49 -0.04 -19.26
C SER A 105 -24.52 -0.75 -18.29
N PRO A 106 -24.23 -0.15 -17.11
CA PRO A 106 -23.42 -0.79 -16.08
C PRO A 106 -23.97 -2.17 -15.68
N GLU A 107 -25.28 -2.34 -15.62
CA GLU A 107 -25.97 -3.57 -15.25
C GLU A 107 -25.76 -4.66 -16.31
N GLU A 108 -25.92 -4.33 -17.59
CA GLU A 108 -25.69 -5.24 -18.71
C GLU A 108 -24.22 -5.66 -18.83
N CYS A 109 -23.30 -4.73 -18.57
CA CYS A 109 -21.86 -5.00 -18.50
C CYS A 109 -21.55 -5.97 -17.34
N ASN A 110 -22.08 -5.71 -16.14
CA ASN A 110 -21.88 -6.58 -14.98
C ASN A 110 -22.45 -7.99 -15.20
N LEU A 111 -23.59 -8.12 -15.88
CA LEU A 111 -24.16 -9.42 -16.26
C LEU A 111 -23.22 -10.21 -17.18
N ARG A 112 -22.74 -9.59 -18.26
CA ARG A 112 -21.79 -10.24 -19.19
C ARG A 112 -20.49 -10.63 -18.50
N ILE A 113 -19.98 -9.81 -17.58
CA ILE A 113 -18.80 -10.16 -16.77
C ILE A 113 -19.06 -11.42 -15.94
N LYS A 114 -20.19 -11.51 -15.23
CA LYS A 114 -20.53 -12.69 -14.42
C LYS A 114 -20.67 -13.95 -15.27
N ILE A 115 -21.31 -13.85 -16.44
CA ILE A 115 -21.38 -14.96 -17.41
C ILE A 115 -19.99 -15.38 -17.85
N PHE A 116 -19.14 -14.43 -18.28
CA PHE A 116 -17.76 -14.72 -18.67
C PHE A 116 -16.98 -15.44 -17.57
N LEU A 117 -17.10 -15.01 -16.31
CA LEU A 117 -16.41 -15.65 -15.20
C LEU A 117 -16.84 -17.10 -14.99
N ARG A 118 -18.16 -17.36 -15.05
CA ARG A 118 -18.71 -18.71 -14.95
C ARG A 118 -18.18 -19.59 -16.06
N GLU A 119 -18.29 -19.15 -17.31
CA GLU A 119 -17.89 -19.94 -18.47
C GLU A 119 -16.36 -20.16 -18.56
N LYS A 120 -15.55 -19.13 -18.28
CA LYS A 120 -14.09 -19.19 -18.45
C LYS A 120 -13.40 -20.01 -17.36
N PHE A 121 -13.86 -19.92 -16.12
CA PHE A 121 -13.13 -20.43 -14.95
C PHE A 121 -13.77 -21.68 -14.32
N GLN A 122 -14.39 -22.54 -15.13
CA GLN A 122 -15.02 -23.78 -14.64
C GLN A 122 -14.02 -24.69 -13.91
N PRO A 123 -14.39 -25.30 -12.76
CA PRO A 123 -15.69 -25.18 -12.06
C PRO A 123 -15.78 -23.97 -11.10
N GLY A 124 -14.68 -23.28 -10.82
CA GLY A 124 -14.60 -22.20 -9.82
C GLY A 124 -15.22 -20.86 -10.23
N GLY A 125 -15.66 -20.71 -11.49
CA GLY A 125 -16.19 -19.48 -12.04
C GLY A 125 -17.40 -18.92 -11.28
N GLU A 126 -18.25 -19.79 -10.73
CA GLU A 126 -19.38 -19.37 -9.89
C GLU A 126 -18.91 -18.62 -8.65
N LYS A 127 -17.82 -19.07 -8.01
CA LYS A 127 -17.27 -18.37 -6.84
C LYS A 127 -16.72 -16.99 -7.21
N LEU A 128 -16.09 -16.84 -8.38
CA LEU A 128 -15.61 -15.54 -8.85
C LEU A 128 -16.77 -14.59 -9.17
N ALA A 129 -17.80 -15.09 -9.87
CA ALA A 129 -19.00 -14.33 -10.16
C ALA A 129 -19.68 -13.86 -8.85
N ARG A 130 -19.73 -14.73 -7.84
CA ARG A 130 -20.26 -14.43 -6.50
C ARG A 130 -19.47 -13.32 -5.79
N LEU A 131 -18.13 -13.39 -5.78
CA LEU A 131 -17.28 -12.35 -5.20
C LEU A 131 -17.50 -10.99 -5.88
N PHE A 132 -17.73 -10.98 -7.18
CA PHE A 132 -18.01 -9.76 -7.93
C PHE A 132 -19.40 -9.21 -7.62
N ALA A 133 -20.42 -10.07 -7.50
CA ALA A 133 -21.76 -9.67 -7.09
C ALA A 133 -21.74 -8.99 -5.71
N TYR A 134 -20.97 -9.54 -4.75
CA TYR A 134 -20.76 -8.91 -3.45
C TYR A 134 -20.16 -7.52 -3.55
N TYR A 135 -19.12 -7.35 -4.38
CA TYR A 135 -18.49 -6.05 -4.56
C TYR A 135 -19.45 -5.02 -5.18
N ILE A 136 -20.21 -5.41 -6.22
CA ILE A 136 -21.21 -4.54 -6.85
C ILE A 136 -22.26 -4.08 -5.83
N ARG A 137 -22.76 -5.01 -5.03
CA ARG A 137 -23.71 -4.70 -3.97
C ARG A 137 -23.12 -3.74 -2.95
N TYR A 138 -21.87 -3.97 -2.55
CA TYR A 138 -21.17 -3.06 -1.64
C TYR A 138 -21.04 -1.66 -2.24
N GLU A 139 -20.75 -1.51 -3.53
CA GLU A 139 -20.75 -0.20 -4.20
C GLU A 139 -22.11 0.51 -4.10
N THR A 140 -23.21 -0.21 -4.33
CA THR A 140 -24.57 0.34 -4.18
C THR A 140 -24.88 0.70 -2.73
N HIS A 141 -24.57 -0.19 -1.79
CA HIS A 141 -24.77 -0.01 -0.35
C HIS A 141 -24.05 1.23 0.18
N MET A 142 -22.80 1.44 -0.22
CA MET A 142 -22.00 2.60 0.21
C MET A 142 -22.42 3.91 -0.44
N ARG A 143 -23.22 3.89 -1.51
CA ARG A 143 -23.84 5.11 -2.08
C ARG A 143 -25.07 5.55 -1.29
N SER A 144 -25.81 4.61 -0.71
CA SER A 144 -27.01 4.91 0.09
C SER A 144 -26.68 5.16 1.56
N GLU A 145 -25.72 4.44 2.12
CA GLU A 145 -25.32 4.57 3.51
C GLU A 145 -24.30 5.71 3.71
N LYS A 146 -24.46 6.47 4.80
CA LYS A 146 -23.50 7.50 5.19
C LYS A 146 -22.81 7.10 6.48
N PRO A 147 -21.49 7.37 6.61
CA PRO A 147 -20.84 7.22 7.90
C PRO A 147 -21.49 8.19 8.92
N PRO A 148 -21.57 7.80 10.20
CA PRO A 148 -21.92 8.72 11.27
C PRO A 148 -21.07 10.01 11.22
N GLU A 149 -21.67 11.14 11.60
CA GLU A 149 -20.94 12.41 11.67
C GLU A 149 -19.94 12.41 12.82
N GLY A 150 -18.81 13.11 12.65
CA GLY A 150 -17.82 13.33 13.71
C GLY A 150 -16.85 12.18 13.98
N LEU A 151 -16.87 11.11 13.18
CA LEU A 151 -15.92 10.00 13.32
C LEU A 151 -14.48 10.39 12.99
N SER A 152 -13.52 9.89 13.77
CA SER A 152 -12.09 9.96 13.44
C SER A 152 -11.78 9.14 12.18
N PRO A 153 -10.63 9.36 11.51
CA PRO A 153 -10.21 8.55 10.37
C PRO A 153 -10.20 7.03 10.65
N GLU A 154 -9.77 6.63 11.86
CA GLU A 154 -9.72 5.23 12.30
C GLU A 154 -11.13 4.66 12.49
N GLU A 155 -12.02 5.43 13.09
CA GLU A 155 -13.43 5.05 13.29
C GLU A 155 -14.19 4.97 11.96
N GLN A 156 -13.93 5.90 11.04
CA GLN A 156 -14.46 5.86 9.68
C GLN A 156 -14.03 4.59 8.96
N TYR A 157 -12.75 4.23 9.06
CA TYR A 157 -12.24 3.01 8.44
C TYR A 157 -12.85 1.75 9.07
N LYS A 158 -12.99 1.73 10.41
CA LYS A 158 -13.68 0.65 11.10
C LYS A 158 -15.13 0.51 10.61
N TRP A 159 -15.85 1.62 10.49
CA TRP A 159 -17.22 1.62 9.96
C TRP A 159 -17.28 1.04 8.54
N ILE A 160 -16.34 1.42 7.66
CA ILE A 160 -16.22 0.85 6.31
C ILE A 160 -16.01 -0.66 6.36
N LYS A 161 -15.09 -1.15 7.22
CA LYS A 161 -14.85 -2.59 7.40
C LYS A 161 -16.11 -3.32 7.85
N ASP A 162 -16.84 -2.75 8.79
CA ASP A 162 -18.08 -3.31 9.31
C ASP A 162 -19.17 -3.36 8.21
N GLN A 163 -19.27 -2.33 7.34
CA GLN A 163 -20.15 -2.38 6.17
C GLN A 163 -19.76 -3.47 5.16
N ARG A 164 -18.46 -3.65 4.89
CA ARG A 164 -17.98 -4.75 4.03
C ARG A 164 -18.45 -6.09 4.57
N ARG A 165 -18.22 -6.38 5.86
CA ARG A 165 -18.64 -7.66 6.49
C ARG A 165 -20.15 -7.84 6.47
N LYS A 166 -20.91 -6.77 6.72
CA LYS A 166 -22.38 -6.80 6.65
C LYS A 166 -22.88 -7.21 5.27
N VAL A 167 -22.22 -6.73 4.20
CA VAL A 167 -22.63 -7.01 2.82
C VAL A 167 -22.18 -8.38 2.34
N MET A 168 -20.93 -8.78 2.63
CA MET A 168 -20.32 -9.96 1.98
C MET A 168 -19.84 -11.06 2.92
N GLY A 169 -19.94 -10.87 4.22
CA GLY A 169 -19.36 -11.78 5.20
C GLY A 169 -17.83 -11.71 5.28
N GLU A 170 -17.26 -12.44 6.22
CA GLU A 170 -15.83 -12.33 6.55
C GLU A 170 -14.92 -12.89 5.45
N GLU A 171 -15.27 -14.04 4.86
CA GLU A 171 -14.41 -14.68 3.85
C GLU A 171 -14.28 -13.82 2.59
N ALA A 172 -15.41 -13.38 2.01
CA ALA A 172 -15.39 -12.56 0.81
C ALA A 172 -14.74 -11.19 1.09
N ALA A 173 -14.99 -10.59 2.26
CA ALA A 173 -14.36 -9.33 2.64
C ALA A 173 -12.84 -9.49 2.76
N SER A 174 -12.37 -10.58 3.36
CA SER A 174 -10.94 -10.91 3.45
C SER A 174 -10.30 -11.12 2.08
N LEU A 175 -10.97 -11.79 1.15
CA LEU A 175 -10.47 -12.01 -0.21
C LEU A 175 -10.40 -10.71 -1.03
N ILE A 176 -11.39 -9.83 -0.87
CA ILE A 176 -11.51 -8.61 -1.67
C ILE A 176 -10.66 -7.47 -1.08
N TYR A 177 -10.66 -7.32 0.25
CA TYR A 177 -10.10 -6.17 0.95
C TYR A 177 -8.98 -6.50 1.95
N GLY A 178 -8.70 -7.77 2.24
CA GLY A 178 -7.74 -8.14 3.29
C GLY A 178 -6.34 -7.56 3.07
N TYR A 179 -5.87 -7.46 1.83
CA TYR A 179 -4.59 -6.80 1.51
C TYR A 179 -4.59 -5.30 1.88
N GLU A 180 -5.69 -4.58 1.63
CA GLU A 180 -5.82 -3.18 2.01
C GLU A 180 -5.86 -3.04 3.53
N GLU A 181 -6.66 -3.88 4.19
CA GLU A 181 -6.87 -3.85 5.63
C GLU A 181 -5.60 -4.15 6.41
N ALA A 182 -4.78 -5.10 5.94
CA ALA A 182 -3.47 -5.38 6.53
C ALA A 182 -2.53 -4.16 6.46
N ARG A 183 -2.60 -3.37 5.38
CA ARG A 183 -1.79 -2.15 5.24
C ARG A 183 -2.28 -1.02 6.13
N VAL A 184 -3.59 -0.89 6.30
CA VAL A 184 -4.17 0.11 7.21
C VAL A 184 -3.88 -0.27 8.67
N ASP A 185 -4.04 -1.54 9.06
CA ASP A 185 -3.72 -2.03 10.40
C ASP A 185 -2.24 -1.79 10.75
N PHE A 186 -1.33 -2.16 9.84
CA PHE A 186 0.10 -1.89 10.01
C PHE A 186 0.38 -0.41 10.25
N ARG A 187 -0.18 0.49 9.41
CA ARG A 187 0.03 1.94 9.55
C ARG A 187 -0.51 2.47 10.87
N GLY A 188 -1.70 2.02 11.28
CA GLY A 188 -2.32 2.44 12.54
C GLY A 188 -1.51 2.05 13.77
N LYS A 189 -0.73 0.97 13.70
CA LYS A 189 0.08 0.46 14.81
C LYS A 189 1.56 0.86 14.75
N PHE A 190 2.00 1.45 13.63
CA PHE A 190 3.41 1.76 13.43
C PHE A 190 3.95 2.79 14.43
N GLN A 191 3.16 3.81 14.78
CA GLN A 191 3.59 4.81 15.78
C GLN A 191 3.81 4.18 17.16
N SER A 192 2.89 3.33 17.63
CA SER A 192 3.07 2.60 18.88
C SER A 192 4.28 1.67 18.84
N PHE A 193 4.52 1.01 17.71
CA PHE A 193 5.75 0.24 17.51
C PHE A 193 7.00 1.11 17.68
N MET A 194 7.01 2.33 17.11
CA MET A 194 8.16 3.23 17.23
C MET A 194 8.40 3.66 18.69
N GLU A 195 7.34 3.90 19.45
CA GLU A 195 7.39 4.27 20.88
C GLU A 195 7.86 3.11 21.76
N ASP A 196 7.26 1.92 21.59
CA ASP A 196 7.56 0.71 22.37
C ASP A 196 9.00 0.22 22.16
N THR A 197 9.64 0.61 21.07
CA THR A 197 10.99 0.17 20.71
C THR A 197 12.08 1.22 20.92
N LYS A 198 11.74 2.41 21.42
CA LYS A 198 12.69 3.54 21.57
C LYS A 198 13.92 3.24 22.43
N GLY A 199 13.82 2.31 23.39
CA GLY A 199 14.93 1.94 24.27
C GLY A 199 15.75 0.73 23.82
N MET A 200 15.39 0.12 22.68
CA MET A 200 16.06 -1.09 22.19
C MET A 200 17.35 -0.75 21.43
N SER A 201 18.28 -1.70 21.37
CA SER A 201 19.40 -1.55 20.43
C SER A 201 18.88 -1.56 18.99
N ALA A 202 19.63 -0.92 18.09
CA ALA A 202 19.26 -0.83 16.67
C ALA A 202 18.97 -2.20 16.03
N ASP A 203 19.83 -3.19 16.29
CA ASP A 203 19.67 -4.52 15.68
C ASP A 203 18.46 -5.28 16.26
N GLU A 204 18.19 -5.16 17.57
CA GLU A 204 16.97 -5.70 18.19
C GLU A 204 15.72 -5.02 17.61
N ARG A 205 15.76 -3.70 17.43
CA ARG A 205 14.66 -2.91 16.88
C ARG A 205 14.34 -3.30 15.44
N ILE A 206 15.34 -3.60 14.61
CA ILE A 206 15.16 -4.09 13.23
C ILE A 206 14.56 -5.50 13.22
N GLN A 207 15.04 -6.41 14.09
CA GLN A 207 14.47 -7.74 14.21
C GLN A 207 13.00 -7.68 14.66
N LYS A 208 12.69 -6.85 15.65
CA LYS A 208 11.33 -6.56 16.12
C LYS A 208 10.47 -5.95 15.01
N TYR A 209 11.02 -5.05 14.19
CA TYR A 209 10.32 -4.47 13.06
C TYR A 209 9.93 -5.53 12.03
N GLU A 210 10.84 -6.44 11.68
CA GLU A 210 10.52 -7.53 10.74
C GLU A 210 9.49 -8.52 11.31
N GLN A 211 9.51 -8.78 12.63
CA GLN A 211 8.47 -9.55 13.29
C GLN A 211 7.11 -8.83 13.24
N PHE A 212 7.09 -7.53 13.59
CA PHE A 212 5.91 -6.67 13.53
C PHE A 212 5.30 -6.66 12.12
N ARG A 213 6.12 -6.52 11.07
CA ARG A 213 5.66 -6.63 9.68
C ARG A 213 5.00 -7.97 9.38
N LYS A 214 5.61 -9.09 9.77
CA LYS A 214 5.07 -10.43 9.53
C LYS A 214 3.75 -10.65 10.27
N GLU A 215 3.65 -10.16 11.50
CA GLU A 215 2.44 -10.27 12.32
C GLU A 215 1.27 -9.48 11.70
N HIS A 216 1.49 -8.21 11.34
CA HIS A 216 0.41 -7.35 10.86
C HIS A 216 0.07 -7.53 9.39
N TYR A 217 1.04 -7.91 8.55
CA TYR A 217 0.76 -8.24 7.16
C TYR A 217 0.29 -9.69 6.98
N GLY A 218 0.61 -10.61 7.90
CA GLY A 218 0.23 -12.02 7.82
C GLY A 218 0.59 -12.61 6.45
N ASN A 219 -0.41 -13.23 5.80
CA ASN A 219 -0.26 -13.87 4.48
C ASN A 219 0.09 -12.89 3.34
N TYR A 220 0.02 -11.57 3.58
CA TYR A 220 0.36 -10.54 2.60
C TYR A 220 1.83 -10.08 2.71
N TYR A 221 2.57 -10.51 3.73
CA TYR A 221 3.94 -10.05 4.00
C TYR A 221 4.86 -10.19 2.79
N ASP A 222 4.93 -11.37 2.18
CA ASP A 222 5.85 -11.62 1.06
C ASP A 222 5.52 -10.74 -0.14
N THR A 223 4.24 -10.60 -0.48
CA THR A 223 3.81 -9.75 -1.60
C THR A 223 4.11 -8.27 -1.33
N ILE A 224 3.92 -7.80 -0.09
CA ILE A 224 4.24 -6.42 0.28
C ILE A 224 5.74 -6.20 0.19
N LYS A 225 6.53 -7.12 0.75
CA LYS A 225 7.99 -7.08 0.73
C LYS A 225 8.55 -7.09 -0.69
N GLU A 226 8.03 -7.94 -1.56
CA GLU A 226 8.45 -8.05 -2.96
C GLU A 226 8.20 -6.76 -3.75
N ARG A 227 7.09 -6.06 -3.44
CA ARG A 227 6.67 -4.83 -4.14
C ARG A 227 7.20 -3.55 -3.51
N GLU A 228 7.80 -3.62 -2.33
CA GLU A 228 8.29 -2.46 -1.62
C GLU A 228 9.52 -1.87 -2.33
N PRO A 229 9.53 -0.55 -2.65
CA PRO A 229 10.71 0.09 -3.17
C PRO A 229 11.86 -0.03 -2.17
N LYS A 230 13.05 -0.44 -2.65
CA LYS A 230 14.25 -0.57 -1.81
C LYS A 230 14.56 0.69 -1.00
N PHE A 231 14.28 1.86 -1.56
CA PHE A 231 14.47 3.13 -0.87
C PHE A 231 13.60 3.26 0.38
N ASN A 232 12.35 2.81 0.34
CA ASN A 232 11.47 2.85 1.51
C ASN A 232 11.99 1.94 2.62
N THR A 233 12.46 0.73 2.28
CA THR A 233 13.02 -0.19 3.28
C THR A 233 14.30 0.37 3.90
N TYR A 234 15.17 0.98 3.08
CA TYR A 234 16.37 1.67 3.53
C TYR A 234 16.04 2.85 4.47
N ASP A 235 15.08 3.70 4.10
CA ASP A 235 14.67 4.87 4.89
C ASP A 235 14.09 4.48 6.26
N VAL A 236 13.30 3.40 6.29
CA VAL A 236 12.82 2.85 7.56
C VAL A 236 13.98 2.32 8.40
N GLU A 237 14.92 1.56 7.82
CA GLU A 237 16.08 1.09 8.57
C GLU A 237 16.93 2.26 9.12
N MET A 238 17.15 3.31 8.33
CA MET A 238 17.82 4.54 8.76
C MET A 238 17.12 5.14 9.98
N THR A 239 15.79 5.25 9.95
CA THR A 239 14.98 5.75 11.06
C THR A 239 15.11 4.87 12.30
N LEU A 240 15.07 3.55 12.14
CA LEU A 240 15.20 2.61 13.26
C LEU A 240 16.59 2.67 13.90
N ARG A 241 17.62 3.07 13.14
CA ARG A 241 19.02 3.22 13.57
C ARG A 241 19.40 4.64 13.99
N GLU A 242 18.48 5.61 13.99
CA GLU A 242 18.78 7.02 14.21
C GLU A 242 19.58 7.28 15.51
N ASP A 243 19.15 6.69 16.63
CA ASP A 243 19.84 6.84 17.93
C ASP A 243 21.25 6.22 17.92
N GLN A 244 21.43 5.09 17.22
CA GLN A 244 22.75 4.47 17.06
C GLN A 244 23.67 5.35 16.22
N LEU A 245 23.17 5.89 15.11
CA LEU A 245 23.95 6.70 14.16
C LEU A 245 24.30 8.07 14.75
N SER A 246 23.41 8.68 15.54
CA SER A 246 23.65 9.96 16.20
C SER A 246 24.68 9.87 17.33
N GLY A 247 24.80 8.70 17.98
CA GLY A 247 25.83 8.45 18.99
C GLY A 247 27.23 8.16 18.44
N MET A 248 27.38 7.94 17.12
CA MET A 248 28.67 7.68 16.46
C MET A 248 29.42 8.97 16.14
N ASN A 249 30.75 8.89 16.05
CA ASN A 249 31.51 9.97 15.44
C ASN A 249 31.28 10.03 13.92
N ALA A 250 31.66 11.14 13.28
CA ALA A 250 31.37 11.36 11.86
C ALA A 250 31.93 10.24 10.96
N GLN A 251 33.18 9.81 11.18
CA GLN A 251 33.81 8.79 10.35
C GLN A 251 33.12 7.42 10.48
N GLU A 252 32.77 7.01 11.69
CA GLU A 252 32.06 5.76 11.96
C GLU A 252 30.66 5.78 11.36
N ARG A 253 29.94 6.89 11.52
CA ARG A 253 28.61 7.09 10.97
C ARG A 253 28.62 7.00 9.45
N ASP A 254 29.55 7.71 8.79
CA ASP A 254 29.64 7.74 7.33
C ASP A 254 29.98 6.35 6.77
N ALA A 255 30.91 5.63 7.42
CA ALA A 255 31.21 4.25 7.06
C ALA A 255 29.99 3.33 7.19
N LYS A 256 29.19 3.50 8.26
CA LYS A 256 27.98 2.69 8.48
C LYS A 256 26.88 3.01 7.48
N VAL A 257 26.66 4.29 7.19
CA VAL A 257 25.70 4.74 6.17
C VAL A 257 26.08 4.21 4.79
N ARG A 258 27.37 4.26 4.44
CA ARG A 258 27.89 3.67 3.21
C ARG A 258 27.63 2.16 3.14
N GLU A 259 27.95 1.41 4.19
CA GLU A 259 27.70 -0.03 4.28
C GLU A 259 26.23 -0.37 3.94
N MET A 260 25.29 0.35 4.56
CA MET A 260 23.85 0.16 4.30
C MET A 260 23.47 0.54 2.86
N ARG A 261 23.97 1.66 2.34
CA ARG A 261 23.66 2.04 0.94
C ARG A 261 24.16 1.00 -0.06
N VAL A 262 25.35 0.44 0.17
CA VAL A 262 25.89 -0.63 -0.67
C VAL A 262 25.02 -1.89 -0.57
N SER A 263 24.55 -2.27 0.63
CA SER A 263 23.71 -3.46 0.79
C SER A 263 22.36 -3.35 0.08
N TYR A 264 21.75 -2.17 0.06
CA TYR A 264 20.46 -1.94 -0.60
C TYR A 264 20.60 -1.69 -2.11
N PHE A 265 21.52 -0.82 -2.51
CA PHE A 265 21.57 -0.25 -3.87
C PHE A 265 22.81 -0.61 -4.67
N GLY A 266 23.84 -1.21 -4.05
CA GLY A 266 25.13 -1.51 -4.66
C GLY A 266 26.09 -0.31 -4.69
N GLU A 267 27.36 -0.61 -4.98
CA GLU A 267 28.49 0.35 -4.92
C GLU A 267 28.26 1.63 -5.73
N GLU A 268 27.85 1.50 -6.99
CA GLU A 268 27.68 2.66 -7.89
C GLU A 268 26.56 3.60 -7.44
N ALA A 269 25.46 3.05 -6.90
CA ALA A 269 24.37 3.87 -6.39
C ALA A 269 24.75 4.53 -5.07
N ALA A 270 25.43 3.81 -4.16
CA ALA A 270 25.94 4.36 -2.91
C ALA A 270 26.88 5.54 -3.17
N LYS A 271 27.82 5.41 -4.13
CA LYS A 271 28.72 6.49 -4.52
C LYS A 271 28.00 7.72 -5.08
N ARG A 272 26.94 7.53 -5.87
CA ARG A 272 26.11 8.66 -6.33
C ARG A 272 25.39 9.36 -5.18
N MET A 273 24.89 8.60 -4.21
CA MET A 273 24.25 9.17 -3.01
C MET A 273 25.26 9.97 -2.18
N GLU A 274 26.47 9.44 -1.97
CA GLU A 274 27.56 10.16 -1.28
C GLU A 274 27.93 11.48 -2.00
N ALA A 275 27.99 11.46 -3.34
CA ALA A 275 28.26 12.67 -4.11
C ALA A 275 27.14 13.72 -3.97
N VAL A 276 25.88 13.28 -3.89
CA VAL A 276 24.74 14.18 -3.63
C VAL A 276 24.83 14.77 -2.22
N ASP A 277 25.15 13.96 -1.21
CA ASP A 277 25.31 14.47 0.17
C ASP A 277 26.43 15.51 0.25
N GLN A 278 27.57 15.28 -0.41
CA GLN A 278 28.67 16.25 -0.49
C GLN A 278 28.23 17.55 -1.16
N GLN A 279 27.49 17.47 -2.26
CA GLN A 279 26.94 18.66 -2.92
C GLN A 279 25.99 19.45 -2.00
N ILE A 280 25.12 18.74 -1.27
CA ILE A 280 24.21 19.36 -0.30
C ILE A 280 25.00 20.05 0.82
N GLU A 281 26.04 19.40 1.36
CA GLU A 281 26.87 19.97 2.42
C GLU A 281 27.64 21.20 1.91
N GLU A 282 28.24 21.13 0.73
CA GLU A 282 28.92 22.27 0.09
C GLU A 282 27.97 23.44 -0.20
N GLU A 283 26.74 23.16 -0.63
CA GLU A 283 25.70 24.17 -0.80
C GLU A 283 25.34 24.82 0.54
N GLN A 284 25.10 24.02 1.59
CA GLN A 284 24.79 24.52 2.93
C GLN A 284 25.91 25.38 3.52
N GLN A 285 27.16 24.93 3.41
CA GLN A 285 28.33 25.67 3.89
C GLN A 285 28.48 27.00 3.14
N ARG A 286 28.31 26.99 1.81
CA ARG A 286 28.35 28.19 0.98
C ARG A 286 27.22 29.16 1.31
N SER A 287 26.00 28.67 1.52
CA SER A 287 24.88 29.49 1.98
C SER A 287 25.13 30.10 3.36
N ALA A 288 25.66 29.33 4.31
CA ALA A 288 26.00 29.85 5.64
C ALA A 288 27.10 30.92 5.57
N ALA A 289 28.15 30.70 4.77
CA ALA A 289 29.22 31.67 4.57
C ALA A 289 28.71 32.96 3.89
N TYR A 290 27.78 32.84 2.94
CA TYR A 290 27.12 33.99 2.33
C TYR A 290 26.34 34.82 3.36
N GLU A 291 25.52 34.19 4.19
CA GLU A 291 24.73 34.92 5.20
C GLU A 291 25.63 35.63 6.25
N ASP A 292 26.73 35.00 6.66
CA ASP A 292 27.73 35.63 7.54
C ASP A 292 28.42 36.83 6.86
N ALA A 293 28.84 36.67 5.60
CA ALA A 293 29.45 37.76 4.84
C ALA A 293 28.48 38.92 4.60
N LYS A 294 27.20 38.61 4.33
CA LYS A 294 26.12 39.57 4.17
C LYS A 294 25.88 40.36 5.46
N ALA A 295 25.80 39.69 6.60
CA ALA A 295 25.66 40.35 7.90
C ALA A 295 26.81 41.34 8.15
N LYS A 296 28.06 40.89 7.98
CA LYS A 296 29.26 41.72 8.13
C LYS A 296 29.28 42.92 7.19
N LEU A 297 28.88 42.72 5.92
CA LEU A 297 28.83 43.77 4.92
C LEU A 297 27.81 44.87 5.28
N LEU A 298 26.65 44.47 5.80
CA LEU A 298 25.61 45.42 6.21
C LEU A 298 25.98 46.15 7.51
N GLU A 299 26.59 45.46 8.48
CA GLU A 299 27.11 46.06 9.71
C GLU A 299 28.21 47.08 9.45
N ALA A 300 29.10 46.79 8.50
CA ALA A 300 30.18 47.70 8.11
C ALA A 300 29.68 48.94 7.33
N ASN A 301 28.46 48.90 6.78
CA ASN A 301 27.89 49.96 5.94
C ASN A 301 26.50 50.44 6.44
N PRO A 302 26.38 50.92 7.70
CA PRO A 302 25.09 51.24 8.29
C PRO A 302 24.39 52.40 7.57
N SER A 303 25.16 53.39 7.12
CA SER A 303 24.69 54.62 6.46
C SER A 303 24.41 54.48 4.96
N ALA A 304 24.68 53.31 4.36
CA ALA A 304 24.44 53.09 2.94
C ALA A 304 22.93 53.15 2.64
N SER A 305 22.57 53.80 1.54
CA SER A 305 21.20 53.84 1.02
C SER A 305 20.72 52.44 0.61
N ALA A 306 19.41 52.26 0.46
CA ALA A 306 18.84 50.99 0.03
C ALA A 306 19.40 50.51 -1.33
N THR A 307 19.61 51.44 -2.27
CA THR A 307 20.16 51.15 -3.59
C THR A 307 21.64 50.73 -3.51
N GLU A 308 22.43 51.37 -2.66
CA GLU A 308 23.83 51.00 -2.44
C GLU A 308 23.94 49.65 -1.74
N LYS A 309 23.09 49.39 -0.73
CA LYS A 309 23.00 48.08 -0.05
C LYS A 309 22.66 46.98 -1.04
N GLU A 310 21.67 47.17 -1.91
CA GLU A 310 21.33 46.15 -2.91
C GLU A 310 22.44 45.95 -3.94
N ALA A 311 23.14 47.01 -4.39
CA ALA A 311 24.29 46.85 -5.28
C ALA A 311 25.43 46.05 -4.64
N MET A 312 25.72 46.30 -3.37
CA MET A 312 26.72 45.54 -2.59
C MET A 312 26.30 44.08 -2.41
N LEU A 313 25.04 43.82 -2.06
CA LEU A 313 24.51 42.46 -1.91
C LEU A 313 24.46 41.70 -3.24
N ALA A 314 24.13 42.37 -4.34
CA ALA A 314 24.13 41.78 -5.68
C ALA A 314 25.54 41.36 -6.11
N GLN A 315 26.56 42.13 -5.75
CA GLN A 315 27.96 41.76 -5.98
C GLN A 315 28.36 40.56 -5.09
N LEU A 316 28.00 40.60 -3.81
CA LEU A 316 28.29 39.51 -2.87
C LEU A 316 27.64 38.18 -3.32
N ARG A 317 26.39 38.20 -3.81
CA ARG A 317 25.74 36.98 -4.32
C ARG A 317 26.52 36.35 -5.49
N LYS A 318 27.11 37.15 -6.37
CA LYS A 318 27.92 36.66 -7.51
C LYS A 318 29.27 36.09 -7.10
N GLU A 319 29.76 36.41 -5.91
CA GLU A 319 31.01 35.85 -5.37
C GLU A 319 30.80 34.45 -4.80
N TYR A 320 29.60 34.16 -4.30
CA TYR A 320 29.27 32.87 -3.66
C TYR A 320 28.50 31.93 -4.58
N PHE A 321 27.69 32.44 -5.51
CA PHE A 321 26.77 31.64 -6.31
C PHE A 321 26.96 31.85 -7.81
N SER A 322 26.55 30.86 -8.60
CA SER A 322 26.46 31.02 -10.05
C SER A 322 25.47 32.13 -10.42
N ALA A 323 25.54 32.61 -11.66
CA ALA A 323 24.66 33.69 -12.12
C ALA A 323 23.17 33.36 -11.95
N GLU A 324 22.78 32.11 -12.22
CA GLU A 324 21.39 31.65 -12.08
C GLU A 324 20.95 31.58 -10.60
N GLU A 325 21.79 31.00 -9.74
CA GLU A 325 21.53 30.89 -8.31
C GLU A 325 21.46 32.26 -7.62
N ALA A 326 22.37 33.17 -7.97
CA ALA A 326 22.40 34.54 -7.46
C ALA A 326 21.11 35.30 -7.81
N GLU A 327 20.60 35.14 -9.04
CA GLU A 327 19.35 35.75 -9.47
C GLU A 327 18.14 35.12 -8.75
N ALA A 328 18.11 33.80 -8.62
CA ALA A 328 17.07 33.09 -7.88
C ALA A 328 17.02 33.49 -6.40
N MET A 329 18.17 33.72 -5.78
CA MET A 329 18.27 34.21 -4.41
C MET A 329 17.76 35.66 -4.29
N ALA A 330 18.17 36.55 -5.18
CA ALA A 330 17.68 37.93 -5.19
C ALA A 330 16.15 38.01 -5.31
N ARG A 331 15.54 37.16 -6.16
CA ARG A 331 14.08 37.05 -6.26
C ARG A 331 13.43 36.60 -4.95
N ARG A 332 14.02 35.60 -4.26
CA ARG A 332 13.50 35.08 -2.99
C ARG A 332 13.55 36.13 -1.87
N GLU A 333 14.66 36.83 -1.73
CA GLU A 333 14.83 37.86 -0.71
C GLU A 333 13.88 39.05 -0.94
N LYS A 334 13.69 39.47 -2.19
CA LYS A 334 12.72 40.52 -2.53
C LYS A 334 11.30 40.10 -2.16
N MET A 335 10.90 38.87 -2.47
CA MET A 335 9.58 38.34 -2.08
C MET A 335 9.42 38.30 -0.55
N GLN A 336 10.46 37.90 0.20
CA GLN A 336 10.43 37.91 1.66
C GLN A 336 10.26 39.33 2.22
N GLN A 337 11.00 40.32 1.70
CA GLN A 337 10.88 41.72 2.11
C GLN A 337 9.48 42.29 1.81
N GLU A 338 8.91 41.99 0.65
CA GLU A 338 7.54 42.39 0.29
C GLU A 338 6.50 41.76 1.23
N MET A 339 6.67 40.48 1.58
CA MET A 339 5.81 39.78 2.52
C MET A 339 5.89 40.35 3.95
N GLU A 340 7.08 40.74 4.40
CA GLU A 340 7.26 41.40 5.71
C GLU A 340 6.63 42.80 5.73
N GLN A 341 6.76 43.57 4.65
CA GLN A 341 6.11 44.89 4.53
C GLN A 341 4.59 44.78 4.53
N LEU A 342 4.02 43.71 3.96
CA LEU A 342 2.58 43.44 3.98
C LEU A 342 2.08 43.01 5.37
N LYS A 343 2.90 42.31 6.17
CA LYS A 343 2.56 41.95 7.56
C LYS A 343 2.65 43.11 8.54
N ASN A 344 3.46 44.12 8.21
CA ASN A 344 3.68 45.31 9.04
C ASN A 344 2.78 46.51 8.65
N LYS A 345 1.84 46.30 7.71
CA LYS A 345 0.73 47.19 7.40
C LYS A 345 -0.56 46.62 7.98
#